data_AF-A0A0B0D4T7-F1
#
_entry.id   AF-A0A0B0D4T7-F1
#
_cell.length_a   1.000
_cell.length_b   1.000
_cell.length_c   1.000
_cell.angle_alpha   90.00
_cell.angle_beta   90.00
_cell.angle_gamma   90.00
#
_symmetry.space_group_name_H-M   'P 1'
#
loop_
_entity.id
_entity.type
_entity.pdbx_description
1 polymer ?
#
loop_
_entity_poly.entity_id
_entity_poly.type
_entity_poly.pdbx_seq_one_letter_code
_entity_poly.pdbx_strand_id
1 'polypeptide(L)'
;MNNTLRTIAGSIGTALLVTVMTNASKDYIPSAGETKQQIMSNAMIHGINVAFLIAAVIAIVGIVLSFFIKGKPKSNQHEPSAETEGSLQTN
;
A
#
# COMPACT_ATOMS: atom_id res chain seq x y z
N MET A 1 -2.54 10.36 15.84
CA MET A 1 -2.89 10.79 14.47
C MET A 1 -1.96 10.12 13.45
N ASN A 2 -2.18 8.83 13.17
CA ASN A 2 -1.41 8.05 12.18
C ASN A 2 -2.27 7.68 10.95
N ASN A 3 -3.48 8.26 10.86
CA ASN A 3 -4.48 7.99 9.83
C ASN A 3 -4.28 8.86 8.59
N THR A 4 -3.95 10.14 8.72
CA THR A 4 -3.80 11.04 7.56
C THR A 4 -2.70 10.59 6.61
N LEU A 5 -1.50 10.28 7.13
CA LEU A 5 -0.38 9.82 6.29
C LEU A 5 -0.69 8.49 5.60
N ARG A 6 -1.32 7.55 6.32
CA ARG A 6 -1.73 6.25 5.75
C ARG A 6 -2.83 6.41 4.69
N THR A 7 -3.80 7.29 4.91
CA THR A 7 -4.89 7.57 3.95
C THR A 7 -4.35 8.26 2.69
N ILE A 8 -3.50 9.27 2.84
CA ILE A 8 -2.88 9.97 1.71
C ILE A 8 -1.98 9.00 0.92
N ALA A 9 -1.18 8.17 1.60
CA ALA A 9 -0.35 7.16 0.94
C ALA A 9 -1.20 6.13 0.17
N GLY A 10 -2.32 5.70 0.75
CA GLY A 10 -3.25 4.75 0.11
C GLY A 10 -3.91 5.33 -1.15
N SER A 11 -4.41 6.57 -1.09
CA SER A 11 -5.09 7.20 -2.24
C SER A 11 -4.14 7.51 -3.39
N ILE A 12 -2.90 7.93 -3.10
CA ILE A 12 -1.88 8.16 -4.14
C ILE A 12 -1.52 6.83 -4.82
N GLY A 13 -1.38 5.75 -4.05
CA GLY A 13 -1.07 4.43 -4.58
C GLY A 13 -2.13 3.94 -5.57
N THR A 14 -3.42 4.06 -5.23
CA THR A 14 -4.50 3.65 -6.13
C THR A 14 -4.59 4.55 -7.36
N ALA A 15 -4.46 5.87 -7.20
CA ALA A 15 -4.50 6.81 -8.32
C ALA A 15 -3.39 6.54 -9.36
N LEU A 16 -2.20 6.17 -8.89
CA LEU A 16 -1.08 5.81 -9.75
C LEU A 16 -1.41 4.55 -10.58
N LEU A 17 -1.93 3.49 -9.95
CA LEU A 17 -2.30 2.26 -10.65
C LEU A 17 -3.41 2.51 -11.69
N VAL A 18 -4.43 3.31 -11.35
CA VAL A 18 -5.51 3.67 -12.28
C VAL A 18 -4.97 4.47 -13.47
N THR A 19 -4.01 5.37 -13.23
CA THR A 19 -3.36 6.16 -14.29
C THR A 19 -2.58 5.25 -15.25
N VAL A 20 -1.76 4.34 -14.72
CA VAL A 20 -1.01 3.36 -15.52
C VAL A 20 -1.96 2.49 -16.32
N MET A 21 -3.00 1.94 -15.69
CA MET A 21 -4.02 1.14 -16.37
C MET A 21 -4.65 1.92 -17.53
N THR A 22 -5.02 3.18 -17.30
CA THR A 22 -5.66 4.03 -18.31
C THR A 22 -4.72 4.29 -19.49
N ASN A 23 -3.45 4.59 -19.24
CA ASN A 23 -2.48 4.85 -20.29
C ASN A 23 -2.14 3.58 -21.06
N ALA A 24 -1.90 2.46 -20.37
CA ALA A 24 -1.63 1.17 -21.01
C ALA A 24 -2.84 0.66 -21.82
N SER A 25 -4.07 0.88 -21.36
CA SER A 25 -5.28 0.54 -22.14
C SER A 25 -5.38 1.36 -23.43
N LYS A 26 -4.92 2.62 -23.41
CA LYS A 26 -4.90 3.49 -24.61
C LYS A 26 -3.81 3.09 -25.60
N ASP A 27 -2.69 2.58 -25.11
CA ASP A 27 -1.57 2.11 -25.95
C ASP A 27 -1.82 0.71 -26.54
N TYR A 28 -2.95 0.08 -26.25
CA TYR A 28 -3.30 -1.21 -26.83
C TYR A 28 -3.49 -1.11 -28.36
N ILE A 29 -2.70 -1.89 -29.09
CA ILE A 29 -2.78 -1.97 -30.55
C ILE A 29 -3.69 -3.15 -30.92
N PRO A 30 -4.88 -2.90 -31.51
CA PRO A 30 -5.80 -3.96 -31.90
C PRO A 30 -5.30 -4.71 -33.13
N SER A 31 -5.58 -6.01 -33.19
CA SER A 31 -5.28 -6.84 -34.37
C SER A 31 -6.36 -6.69 -35.44
N ALA A 32 -5.96 -6.91 -36.70
CA ALA A 32 -6.90 -6.89 -37.82
C ALA A 32 -7.98 -7.98 -37.63
N GLY A 33 -9.25 -7.58 -37.65
CA GLY A 33 -10.41 -8.48 -37.48
C GLY A 33 -11.03 -8.47 -36.08
N GLU A 34 -10.47 -7.73 -35.11
CA GLU A 34 -11.12 -7.56 -33.80
C GLU A 34 -12.37 -6.67 -33.91
N THR A 35 -13.46 -7.13 -33.30
CA THR A 35 -14.67 -6.31 -33.13
C THR A 35 -14.44 -5.20 -32.10
N LYS A 36 -15.21 -4.11 -32.17
CA LYS A 36 -15.10 -2.98 -31.22
C LYS A 36 -15.19 -3.42 -29.75
N GLN A 37 -16.04 -4.40 -29.45
CA GLN A 37 -16.18 -4.98 -28.11
C GLN A 37 -14.93 -5.75 -27.68
N GLN A 38 -14.32 -6.53 -28.58
CA GLN A 38 -13.07 -7.24 -28.30
C GLN A 38 -11.93 -6.27 -28.06
N ILE A 39 -11.80 -5.24 -28.90
CA ILE A 39 -10.78 -4.19 -28.74
C ILE A 39 -10.90 -3.55 -27.36
N MET A 40 -12.11 -3.16 -26.95
CA MET A 40 -12.34 -2.55 -25.64
C MET A 40 -12.00 -3.51 -24.48
N SER A 41 -12.41 -4.79 -24.58
CA SER A 41 -12.11 -5.78 -23.54
C SER A 41 -10.62 -6.08 -23.45
N ASN A 42 -9.96 -6.28 -24.58
CA ASN A 42 -8.55 -6.63 -24.65
C ASN A 42 -7.66 -5.46 -24.21
N ALA A 43 -8.02 -4.23 -24.58
CA ALA A 43 -7.37 -3.02 -24.09
C ALA A 43 -7.43 -2.91 -22.56
N MET A 44 -8.62 -3.14 -21.96
CA MET A 44 -8.78 -3.11 -20.51
C MET A 44 -7.96 -4.21 -19.82
N ILE A 45 -7.99 -5.43 -20.35
CA ILE A 45 -7.19 -6.54 -19.80
C ILE A 45 -5.70 -6.21 -19.87
N HIS A 46 -5.23 -5.65 -20.99
CA HIS A 46 -3.85 -5.22 -21.15
C HIS A 46 -3.48 -4.15 -20.11
N GLY A 47 -4.32 -3.12 -19.95
CA GLY A 47 -4.10 -2.08 -18.96
C GLY A 47 -4.04 -2.61 -17.52
N ILE A 48 -4.93 -3.54 -17.16
CA ILE A 48 -4.94 -4.19 -15.84
C ILE A 48 -3.65 -4.99 -15.63
N ASN A 49 -3.22 -5.78 -16.61
CA ASN A 49 -1.99 -6.57 -16.52
C ASN A 49 -0.76 -5.69 -16.29
N VAL A 50 -0.64 -4.58 -17.03
CA VAL A 50 0.47 -3.63 -16.85
C VAL A 50 0.41 -2.98 -15.47
N ALA A 51 -0.77 -2.59 -14.99
CA ALA A 51 -0.92 -2.01 -13.65
C ALA A 51 -0.52 -3.02 -12.55
N PHE A 52 -0.88 -4.29 -12.67
CA PHE A 52 -0.46 -5.34 -11.74
C PHE A 52 1.06 -5.57 -11.76
N LEU A 53 1.69 -5.50 -12.94
CA LEU A 53 3.15 -5.59 -13.04
C LEU A 53 3.83 -4.46 -12.27
N ILE A 54 3.36 -3.22 -12.44
CA ILE A 54 3.88 -2.06 -11.67
C ILE A 54 3.63 -2.25 -10.17
N ALA A 55 2.45 -2.72 -9.77
CA ALA A 55 2.16 -3.02 -8.37
C ALA A 55 3.12 -4.08 -7.79
N ALA A 56 3.43 -5.12 -8.56
CA ALA A 56 4.39 -6.15 -8.17
C ALA A 56 5.80 -5.58 -8.01
N VAL A 57 6.24 -4.70 -8.91
CA VAL A 57 7.53 -4.00 -8.79
C VAL A 57 7.58 -3.14 -7.52
N ILE A 58 6.53 -2.36 -7.24
CA ILE A 58 6.44 -1.55 -6.01
C ILE A 58 6.49 -2.45 -4.77
N ALA A 59 5.80 -3.58 -4.79
CA ALA A 59 5.82 -4.55 -3.68
C ALA A 59 7.23 -5.12 -3.46
N ILE A 60 7.94 -5.51 -4.53
CA ILE A 60 9.32 -5.98 -4.46
C ILE A 60 10.24 -4.90 -3.87
N VAL A 61 10.12 -3.66 -4.32
CA VAL A 61 10.88 -2.52 -3.75
C VAL A 61 10.57 -2.36 -2.26
N GLY A 62 9.29 -2.43 -1.87
CA GLY A 62 8.89 -2.37 -0.46
C GLY A 62 9.49 -3.48 0.39
N ILE A 63 9.53 -4.71 -0.14
CA ILE A 63 10.16 -5.87 0.50
C ILE A 63 11.67 -5.63 0.66
N VAL A 64 12.35 -5.19 -0.41
CA VAL A 64 13.79 -4.90 -0.37
C VAL A 64 14.08 -3.82 0.68
N LEU A 65 13.33 -2.70 0.68
CA LEU A 65 13.49 -1.64 1.67
C LEU A 65 13.19 -2.11 3.10
N SER A 66 12.25 -3.05 3.28
CA SER A 66 11.94 -3.61 4.60
C SER A 66 13.14 -4.32 5.24
N PHE A 67 14.03 -4.94 4.45
CA PHE A 67 15.24 -5.56 5.00
C PHE A 67 16.26 -4.54 5.52
N PHE A 68 16.20 -3.28 5.07
CA PHE A 68 17.13 -2.22 5.47
C PHE A 68 16.63 -1.43 6.68
N ILE A 69 15.38 -1.64 7.11
CA ILE A 69 14.82 -1.00 8.31
C ILE A 69 15.42 -1.68 9.55
N LYS A 70 16.40 -1.03 10.17
CA LYS A 70 16.94 -1.40 11.49
C LYS A 70 15.89 -1.07 12.55
N GLY A 71 15.36 -2.09 13.21
CA GLY A 71 14.38 -1.90 14.29
C GLY A 71 14.95 -1.05 15.42
N LYS A 72 14.19 -0.07 15.91
CA LYS A 72 14.52 0.62 17.16
C LYS A 72 14.22 -0.33 18.32
N PRO A 73 15.14 -0.55 19.28
CA PRO A 73 14.82 -1.33 20.47
C PRO A 73 13.66 -0.67 21.20
N LYS A 74 12.64 -1.46 21.55
CA LYS A 74 11.57 -1.01 22.44
C LYS A 74 12.23 -0.68 23.78
N SER A 75 12.37 0.60 24.10
CA SER A 75 12.64 0.99 25.48
C SER A 75 11.44 0.53 26.30
N ASN A 76 11.65 -0.47 27.15
CA ASN A 76 10.72 -0.85 28.20
C ASN A 76 10.34 0.43 28.93
N GLN A 77 9.12 0.91 28.70
CA GLN A 77 8.54 1.91 29.57
C GLN A 77 8.32 1.19 30.89
N HIS A 78 9.14 1.55 31.88
CA HIS A 78 8.95 1.18 33.27
C HIS A 78 7.46 1.22 33.58
N GLU A 79 6.90 0.07 33.94
CA GLU A 79 5.82 0.05 34.92
C GLU A 79 6.37 0.79 36.15
N PRO A 80 5.72 1.86 36.63
CA PRO A 80 5.98 2.37 37.95
C PRO A 80 5.57 1.26 38.92
N SER A 81 6.58 0.58 39.43
CA SER A 81 6.50 -0.31 40.58
C SER A 81 5.83 0.43 41.74
N ALA A 82 4.76 -0.16 42.24
CA ALA A 82 4.30 -0.13 43.63
C ALA A 82 4.71 1.11 44.45
N GLU A 83 3.83 2.11 44.53
CA GLU A 83 3.81 2.99 45.69
C GLU A 83 3.30 2.17 46.90
N THR A 84 4.28 1.78 47.72
CA THR A 84 4.08 1.43 49.11
C THR A 84 3.60 2.69 49.83
N GLU A 85 2.30 2.85 50.01
CA GLU A 85 1.74 3.70 51.07
C GLU A 85 0.93 2.82 52.03
N GLY A 86 1.66 2.20 52.96
CA GLY A 86 1.08 1.92 54.25
C GLY A 86 0.93 3.24 55.00
N SER A 87 -0.29 3.75 55.12
CA SER A 87 -0.81 4.34 56.35
C SER A 87 -2.20 4.93 56.12
N LEU A 88 -3.00 4.89 57.19
CA LEU A 88 -4.23 5.65 57.44
C LEU A 88 -5.57 4.91 57.24
N GLN A 89 -5.92 4.17 58.31
CA GLN A 89 -7.17 4.33 59.10
C GLN A 89 -8.50 3.86 58.45
N THR A 90 -9.06 2.72 58.87
CA THR A 90 -10.06 2.56 59.96
C THR A 90 -11.34 3.41 59.82
N ASN A 91 -12.38 2.84 59.21
CA ASN A 91 -13.71 2.55 59.79
C ASN A 91 -14.70 2.23 58.68
#